data_AF-A0A6M1ZQ68-F1
#
_entry.id   AF-A0A6M1ZQ68-F1
#
_cell.length_a   1.000
_cell.length_b   1.000
_cell.length_c   1.000
_cell.angle_alpha   90.00
_cell.angle_beta   90.00
_cell.angle_gamma   90.00
#
_symmetry.space_group_name_H-M   'P 1'
#
loop_
_entity.id
_entity.type
_entity.pdbx_description
1 polymer ?
#
loop_
_entity_poly.entity_id
_entity_poly.type
_entity_poly.pdbx_seq_one_letter_code
_entity_poly.pdbx_strand_id
1 'polypeptide(L)'
;MITNEMTIAEIFEKFPHQSGRLAQAITDAGLHCVGCHAATWETLRDGMMGHGKSLDEVECLLKQLNKILAEEIDLTTITLTPRAAKKFHELADNPTDALRLSIQGDRCSSKEHLLDFSEKAEEDDQTFESHGVQIHINKEMVSQLIGSVIDYVEGHHGSGFKVSNPNTHSCGCGKS
;
A
#
# COMPACT_ATOMS: atom_id res chain seq x y z
N MET A 1 -5.65 -16.87 2.98
CA MET A 1 -4.22 -17.18 2.75
C MET A 1 -3.95 -17.26 1.25
N ILE A 2 -2.77 -16.83 0.83
CA ILE A 2 -2.20 -16.94 -0.51
C ILE A 2 -1.45 -18.28 -0.61
N THR A 3 -1.61 -18.98 -1.72
CA THR A 3 -0.90 -20.23 -2.02
C THR A 3 -0.03 -20.07 -3.27
N ASN A 4 0.93 -20.98 -3.45
CA ASN A 4 1.85 -20.97 -4.59
C ASN A 4 1.16 -21.31 -5.93
N GLU A 5 0.01 -21.98 -5.89
CA GLU A 5 -0.83 -22.29 -7.05
C GLU A 5 -1.71 -21.11 -7.52
N MET A 6 -1.80 -20.02 -6.75
CA MET A 6 -2.52 -18.82 -7.18
C MET A 6 -1.70 -18.03 -8.18
N THR A 7 -2.36 -17.48 -9.19
CA THR A 7 -1.79 -16.45 -10.06
C THR A 7 -1.70 -15.11 -9.34
N ILE A 8 -0.82 -14.22 -9.82
CA ILE A 8 -0.71 -12.85 -9.27
C ILE A 8 -2.03 -12.08 -9.44
N ALA A 9 -2.73 -12.31 -10.55
CA ALA A 9 -4.04 -11.70 -10.81
C ALA A 9 -5.08 -12.11 -9.75
N GLU A 10 -5.23 -13.42 -9.48
CA GLU A 10 -6.15 -13.92 -8.45
C GLU A 10 -5.83 -13.37 -7.06
N ILE A 11 -4.55 -13.20 -6.73
CA ILE A 11 -4.12 -12.62 -5.46
C ILE A 11 -4.62 -11.18 -5.33
N PHE A 12 -4.45 -10.34 -6.36
CA PHE A 12 -4.88 -8.94 -6.30
C PHE A 12 -6.40 -8.78 -6.36
N GLU A 13 -7.10 -9.63 -7.11
CA GLU A 13 -8.57 -9.66 -7.11
C GLU A 13 -9.14 -10.04 -5.74
N LYS A 14 -8.51 -11.01 -5.07
CA LYS A 14 -8.94 -11.49 -3.76
C LYS A 14 -8.60 -10.55 -2.62
N PHE A 15 -7.52 -9.78 -2.75
CA PHE A 15 -7.01 -8.89 -1.70
C PHE A 15 -6.80 -7.46 -2.24
N PRO A 16 -7.86 -6.78 -2.72
CA PRO A 16 -7.73 -5.50 -3.40
C PRO A 16 -7.19 -4.38 -2.51
N HIS A 17 -7.52 -4.40 -1.20
CA HIS A 17 -7.04 -3.40 -0.24
C HIS A 17 -5.56 -3.56 0.09
N GLN A 18 -5.01 -4.77 -0.02
CA GLN A 18 -3.59 -5.06 0.24
C GLN A 18 -2.76 -5.13 -1.05
N SER A 19 -3.39 -4.98 -2.23
CA SER A 19 -2.78 -5.17 -3.55
C SER A 19 -1.46 -4.40 -3.73
N GLY A 20 -1.37 -3.15 -3.30
CA GLY A 20 -0.13 -2.36 -3.38
C GLY A 20 1.03 -2.96 -2.57
N ARG A 21 0.74 -3.40 -1.34
CA ARG A 21 1.76 -4.03 -0.46
C ARG A 21 2.17 -5.40 -0.97
N LEU A 22 1.20 -6.17 -1.48
CA LEU A 22 1.44 -7.49 -2.07
C LEU A 22 2.26 -7.36 -3.37
N ALA A 23 1.91 -6.42 -4.24
CA ALA A 23 2.63 -6.14 -5.49
C ALA A 23 4.09 -5.75 -5.24
N GLN A 24 4.34 -4.95 -4.21
CA GLN A 24 5.70 -4.65 -3.81
C GLN A 24 6.43 -5.89 -3.32
N ALA A 25 5.86 -6.66 -2.39
CA ALA A 25 6.52 -7.85 -1.86
C ALA A 25 6.92 -8.85 -2.96
N ILE A 26 6.08 -8.96 -4.00
CA ILE A 26 6.36 -9.74 -5.21
C ILE A 26 7.53 -9.14 -6.00
N THR A 27 7.51 -7.82 -6.22
CA THR A 27 8.61 -7.10 -6.89
C THR A 27 9.94 -7.27 -6.16
N ASP A 28 9.95 -7.13 -4.83
CA ASP A 28 11.13 -7.26 -3.98
C ASP A 28 11.71 -8.69 -4.00
N ALA A 29 10.86 -9.70 -4.25
CA ALA A 29 11.29 -11.08 -4.46
C ALA A 29 11.95 -11.31 -5.83
N GLY A 30 12.07 -10.26 -6.65
CA GLY A 30 12.72 -10.30 -7.97
C GLY A 30 11.76 -10.54 -9.13
N LEU A 31 10.45 -10.61 -8.86
CA LEU A 31 9.43 -10.65 -9.90
C LEU A 31 9.06 -9.23 -10.31
N HIS A 32 9.97 -8.55 -11.00
CA HIS A 32 9.66 -7.26 -11.61
C HIS A 32 9.05 -7.50 -12.99
N CYS A 33 7.78 -7.12 -13.19
CA CYS A 33 7.14 -7.22 -14.50
C CYS A 33 7.73 -6.15 -15.44
N VAL A 34 8.77 -6.47 -16.23
CA VAL A 34 9.08 -5.67 -17.42
C VAL A 34 7.99 -5.94 -18.46
N GLY A 35 6.93 -5.14 -18.43
CA GLY A 35 5.83 -5.19 -19.41
C GLY A 35 4.61 -6.01 -18.95
N CYS A 36 3.47 -5.32 -18.91
CA CYS A 36 2.20 -5.70 -18.29
C CYS A 36 1.41 -6.87 -18.92
N HIS A 37 2.08 -7.92 -19.41
CA HIS A 37 1.39 -9.07 -20.01
C HIS A 37 1.89 -10.45 -19.53
N ALA A 38 2.96 -10.58 -18.75
CA ALA A 38 3.57 -11.89 -18.51
C ALA A 38 2.84 -12.80 -17.49
N ALA A 39 2.14 -12.24 -16.48
CA ALA A 39 1.78 -13.01 -15.28
C ALA A 39 0.27 -13.09 -14.98
N THR A 40 -0.60 -13.08 -16.00
CA THR A 40 -2.05 -13.32 -15.78
C THR A 40 -2.43 -14.79 -15.83
N TRP A 41 -1.56 -15.68 -16.32
CA TRP A 41 -1.87 -17.10 -16.53
C TRP A 41 -0.93 -18.08 -15.83
N GLU A 42 0.22 -17.63 -15.31
CA GLU A 42 1.16 -18.49 -14.59
C GLU A 42 0.97 -18.38 -13.07
N THR A 43 1.20 -19.48 -12.37
CA THR A 43 1.14 -19.50 -10.90
C THR A 43 2.32 -18.72 -10.32
N LEU A 44 2.17 -18.21 -9.10
CA LEU A 44 3.27 -17.54 -8.39
C LEU A 44 4.51 -18.44 -8.33
N ARG A 45 4.31 -19.76 -8.12
CA ARG A 45 5.38 -20.74 -8.13
C ARG A 45 6.09 -20.80 -9.48
N ASP A 46 5.34 -21.02 -10.55
CA ASP A 46 5.89 -21.26 -11.88
C ASP A 46 6.63 -20.03 -12.38
N GLY A 47 6.07 -18.83 -12.16
CA GLY A 47 6.74 -17.57 -12.49
C GLY A 47 8.06 -17.39 -11.73
N MET A 48 8.08 -17.67 -10.42
CA MET A 48 9.32 -17.61 -9.63
C MET A 48 10.36 -18.63 -10.10
N MET A 49 9.96 -19.88 -10.33
CA MET A 49 10.86 -20.93 -10.79
C MET A 49 11.38 -20.63 -12.21
N GLY A 50 10.57 -20.04 -13.08
CA GLY A 50 10.99 -19.54 -14.39
C GLY A 50 12.06 -18.46 -14.32
N HIS A 51 12.09 -17.69 -13.23
CA HIS A 51 13.14 -16.72 -12.90
C HIS A 51 14.32 -17.30 -12.10
N GLY A 52 14.43 -18.64 -12.04
CA GLY A 52 15.55 -19.34 -11.39
C GLY A 52 15.47 -19.36 -9.86
N LYS A 53 14.31 -19.04 -9.27
CA LYS A 53 14.09 -19.11 -7.82
C LYS A 53 13.89 -20.55 -7.36
N SER A 54 14.47 -20.85 -6.20
CA SER A 54 14.29 -22.12 -5.51
C SER A 54 12.90 -22.23 -4.86
N LEU A 55 12.48 -23.46 -4.53
CA LEU A 55 11.24 -23.69 -3.78
C LEU A 55 11.28 -23.02 -2.40
N ASP A 56 12.46 -22.98 -1.75
CA ASP A 56 12.64 -22.31 -0.47
C ASP A 56 12.38 -20.80 -0.57
N GLU A 57 12.82 -20.16 -1.67
CA GLU A 57 12.52 -18.75 -1.94
C GLU A 57 11.03 -18.52 -2.20
N VAL A 58 10.35 -19.44 -2.90
CA VAL A 58 8.90 -19.39 -3.10
C VAL A 58 8.16 -19.46 -1.75
N GLU A 59 8.55 -20.39 -0.89
CA GLU A 59 7.96 -20.51 0.44
C GLU A 59 8.22 -19.28 1.32
N CYS A 60 9.41 -18.69 1.21
CA CYS A 60 9.75 -17.45 1.89
C CYS A 60 8.83 -16.30 1.48
N LEU A 61 8.61 -16.13 0.17
CA LEU A 61 7.66 -15.13 -0.34
C LEU A 61 6.23 -15.41 0.16
N LEU A 62 5.75 -16.66 0.10
CA LEU A 62 4.42 -17.00 0.60
C LEU A 62 4.23 -16.67 2.08
N LYS A 63 5.24 -16.92 2.91
CA LYS A 63 5.22 -16.53 4.33
C LYS A 63 5.11 -15.02 4.48
N GLN A 64 5.87 -14.26 3.69
CA GLN A 64 5.80 -12.80 3.68
C GLN A 64 4.42 -12.28 3.22
N LEU A 65 3.87 -12.80 2.13
CA LEU A 65 2.56 -12.39 1.61
C LEU A 65 1.45 -12.70 2.61
N ASN A 66 1.45 -13.88 3.21
CA ASN A 66 0.46 -14.25 4.21
C ASN A 66 0.60 -13.47 5.52
N LYS A 67 1.83 -13.07 5.89
CA LYS A 67 2.04 -12.15 7.00
C LYS A 67 1.38 -10.81 6.75
N ILE A 68 1.49 -10.24 5.54
CA ILE A 68 0.81 -8.99 5.16
C ILE A 68 -0.71 -9.13 5.30
N LEU A 69 -1.27 -10.29 4.97
CA LEU A 69 -2.71 -10.56 5.13
C LEU A 69 -3.17 -10.75 6.58
N ALA A 70 -2.25 -11.16 7.46
CA ALA A 70 -2.54 -11.41 8.87
C ALA A 70 -2.30 -10.19 9.76
N GLU A 71 -1.71 -9.11 9.24
CA GLU A 71 -1.57 -7.87 9.97
C GLU A 71 -2.95 -7.27 10.24
N GLU A 72 -3.29 -7.16 11.52
CA GLU A 72 -4.53 -6.54 11.97
C GLU A 72 -4.48 -5.04 11.69
N ILE A 73 -5.53 -4.52 11.07
CA ILE A 73 -5.68 -3.10 10.83
C ILE A 73 -6.30 -2.50 12.09
N ASP A 74 -5.57 -1.60 12.74
CA ASP A 74 -6.11 -0.83 13.87
C ASP A 74 -7.03 0.28 13.35
N LEU A 75 -8.35 0.05 13.49
CA LEU A 75 -9.41 0.97 13.07
C LEU A 75 -9.56 2.19 13.98
N THR A 76 -8.66 2.40 14.94
CA THR A 76 -8.65 3.56 15.84
C THR A 76 -7.52 4.54 15.55
N THR A 77 -6.64 4.23 14.59
CA THR A 77 -5.50 5.06 14.23
C THR A 77 -5.23 5.06 12.73
N ILE A 78 -4.24 5.83 12.30
CA ILE A 78 -3.73 5.87 10.92
C ILE A 78 -2.22 5.67 11.01
N THR A 79 -1.69 4.77 10.18
CA THR A 79 -0.32 4.29 10.34
C THR A 79 0.49 4.40 9.05
N LEU A 80 1.82 4.47 9.20
CA LEU A 80 2.76 4.30 8.11
C LEU A 80 3.32 2.87 8.13
N THR A 81 3.63 2.32 6.96
CA THR A 81 4.55 1.18 6.89
C THR A 81 5.96 1.61 7.31
N PRO A 82 6.82 0.69 7.79
CA PRO A 82 8.20 1.02 8.13
C PRO A 82 8.97 1.65 6.95
N ARG A 83 8.64 1.23 5.73
CA ARG A 83 9.22 1.76 4.50
C ARG A 83 8.74 3.19 4.22
N ALA A 84 7.45 3.46 4.35
CA ALA A 84 6.92 4.81 4.19
C ALA A 84 7.53 5.77 5.21
N ALA A 85 7.67 5.34 6.47
CA ALA A 85 8.33 6.14 7.50
C ALA A 85 9.80 6.42 7.16
N LYS A 86 10.55 5.39 6.71
CA LYS A 86 11.93 5.56 6.25
C LYS A 86 12.01 6.56 5.09
N LYS A 87 11.16 6.41 4.08
CA LYS A 87 11.12 7.28 2.90
C LYS A 87 10.69 8.71 3.25
N PHE A 88 9.77 8.86 4.19
CA PHE A 88 9.41 10.16 4.73
C PHE A 88 10.63 10.85 5.34
N HIS A 89 11.39 10.18 6.21
CA HIS A 89 12.60 10.76 6.80
C HIS A 89 13.73 11.03 5.79
N GLU A 90 13.78 10.30 4.67
CA GLU A 90 14.70 10.58 3.57
C GLU A 90 14.30 11.84 2.77
N LEU A 91 13.01 12.16 2.72
CA LEU A 91 12.45 13.27 1.93
C LEU A 91 12.15 14.53 2.76
N ALA A 92 12.00 14.39 4.08
CA ALA A 92 11.73 15.50 4.99
C ALA A 92 12.97 16.42 5.07
N ASP A 93 12.74 17.72 4.92
CA ASP A 93 13.78 18.74 5.05
C ASP A 93 13.99 19.15 6.52
N ASN A 94 12.93 19.04 7.34
CA ASN A 94 12.95 19.43 8.74
C ASN A 94 12.47 18.29 9.67
N PRO A 95 12.99 18.22 10.90
CA PRO A 95 12.54 17.24 11.90
C PRO A 95 11.09 17.47 12.36
N THR A 96 10.51 18.63 12.08
CA THR A 96 9.13 18.99 12.39
C THR A 96 8.16 18.68 11.26
N ASP A 97 8.65 18.20 10.12
CA ASP A 97 7.79 17.86 9.00
C ASP A 97 6.82 16.74 9.43
N ALA A 98 5.61 16.84 8.92
CA ALA A 98 4.52 15.91 9.11
C ALA A 98 3.89 15.59 7.74
N LEU A 99 3.08 14.53 7.70
CA LEU A 99 2.23 14.24 6.56
C LEU A 99 0.84 14.81 6.78
N ARG A 100 0.24 15.38 5.75
CA ARG A 100 -1.18 15.73 5.76
C ARG A 100 -1.95 14.79 4.84
N LEU A 101 -2.94 14.10 5.39
CA LEU A 101 -3.80 13.20 4.63
C LEU A 101 -5.18 13.85 4.43
N SER A 102 -5.64 13.90 3.18
CA SER A 102 -6.93 14.47 2.80
C SER A 102 -7.60 13.63 1.71
N ILE A 103 -8.90 13.82 1.51
CA ILE A 103 -9.64 13.19 0.41
C ILE A 103 -9.95 14.26 -0.62
N GLN A 104 -9.51 14.06 -1.87
CA GLN A 104 -9.94 14.84 -3.01
C GLN A 104 -10.97 14.03 -3.79
N GLY A 105 -12.16 14.60 -4.01
CA GLY A 105 -13.21 13.94 -4.77
C GLY A 105 -13.98 14.95 -5.60
N ASP A 106 -13.74 14.94 -6.91
CA ASP A 106 -14.65 15.56 -7.86
C ASP A 106 -15.80 14.60 -8.18
N ARG A 107 -16.98 15.17 -8.42
CA ARG A 107 -18.25 14.46 -8.61
C ARG A 107 -18.10 13.44 -9.73
N CYS A 108 -18.23 12.13 -9.47
CA CYS A 108 -18.03 11.15 -10.55
C CYS A 108 -17.51 9.78 -10.13
N SER A 109 -16.18 9.60 -9.99
CA SER A 109 -15.63 8.25 -10.21
C SER A 109 -14.36 7.86 -9.46
N SER A 110 -13.71 8.75 -8.69
CA SER A 110 -12.49 8.38 -7.96
C SER A 110 -12.36 9.23 -6.70
N LYS A 111 -12.51 8.64 -5.51
CA LYS A 111 -12.04 9.28 -4.27
C LYS A 111 -10.53 9.07 -4.22
N GLU A 112 -9.76 10.10 -4.47
CA GLU A 112 -8.31 10.05 -4.40
C GLU A 112 -7.86 10.55 -3.03
N HIS A 113 -6.98 9.79 -2.38
CA HIS A 113 -6.33 10.24 -1.16
C HIS A 113 -5.14 11.12 -1.56
N LEU A 114 -5.12 12.34 -1.04
CA LEU A 114 -4.02 13.27 -1.22
C LEU A 114 -3.12 13.24 0.01
N LEU A 115 -1.82 13.12 -0.21
CA LEU A 115 -0.78 13.21 0.80
C LEU A 115 0.13 14.40 0.48
N ASP A 116 0.30 15.28 1.46
CA ASP A 116 1.17 16.45 1.35
C ASP A 116 2.12 16.54 2.56
N PHE A 117 3.21 17.29 2.43
CA PHE A 117 4.08 17.62 3.55
C PHE A 117 3.50 18.84 4.28
N SER A 118 3.51 18.80 5.60
CA SER A 118 2.97 19.84 6.46
C SER A 118 3.96 20.15 7.58
N GLU A 119 4.25 21.42 7.81
CA GLU A 119 5.18 21.82 8.87
C GLU A 119 4.48 21.92 10.25
N LYS A 120 3.15 22.12 10.27
CA LYS A 120 2.36 22.33 11.49
C LYS A 120 0.92 21.83 11.34
N ALA A 121 0.38 21.30 12.43
CA ALA A 121 -1.05 21.01 12.55
C ALA A 121 -1.87 22.30 12.58
N GLU A 122 -3.02 22.29 11.92
CA GLU A 122 -4.02 23.36 12.01
C GLU A 122 -4.97 23.14 13.21
N GLU A 123 -5.72 24.18 13.61
CA GLU A 123 -6.61 24.14 14.78
C GLU A 123 -7.70 23.04 14.67
N ASP A 124 -8.16 22.77 13.46
CA ASP A 124 -9.17 21.77 13.15
C ASP A 124 -8.60 20.41 12.72
N ASP A 125 -7.28 20.21 12.88
CA ASP A 125 -6.66 18.91 12.61
C ASP A 125 -6.73 17.99 13.84
N GLN A 126 -6.93 16.71 13.55
CA GLN A 126 -6.60 15.60 14.42
C GLN A 126 -5.22 15.07 14.01
N THR A 127 -4.31 14.98 14.99
CA THR A 127 -2.97 14.44 14.78
C THR A 127 -2.90 12.97 15.19
N PHE A 128 -2.26 12.15 14.36
CA PHE A 128 -1.85 10.78 14.65
C PHE A 128 -0.33 10.70 14.60
N GLU A 129 0.26 9.71 15.29
CA GLU A 129 1.70 9.46 15.25
C GLU A 129 1.96 8.00 14.86
N SER A 130 2.86 7.79 13.91
CA SER A 130 3.31 6.46 13.52
C SER A 130 4.78 6.48 13.14
N HIS A 131 5.58 5.60 13.75
CA HIS A 131 7.02 5.50 13.49
C HIS A 131 7.79 6.84 13.67
N GLY A 132 7.35 7.71 14.58
CA GLY A 132 7.94 9.03 14.79
C GLY A 132 7.57 10.08 13.74
N VAL A 133 6.62 9.78 12.85
CA VAL A 133 6.05 10.71 11.87
C VAL A 133 4.67 11.16 12.33
N GLN A 134 4.44 12.47 12.35
CA GLN A 134 3.11 13.04 12.60
C GLN A 134 2.25 13.03 11.34
N ILE A 135 0.96 12.77 11.51
CA ILE A 135 -0.02 12.73 10.43
C ILE A 135 -1.19 13.65 10.82
N HIS A 136 -1.41 14.69 10.03
CA HIS A 136 -2.47 15.68 10.21
C HIS A 136 -3.65 15.39 9.30
N ILE A 137 -4.85 15.43 9.87
CA ILE A 137 -6.09 15.18 9.14
C ILE A 137 -7.16 16.11 9.69
N ASN A 138 -7.90 16.77 8.81
CA ASN A 138 -9.05 17.55 9.24
C ASN A 138 -10.05 16.66 10.00
N LYS A 139 -10.45 17.08 11.21
CA LYS A 139 -11.36 16.35 12.11
C LYS A 139 -12.63 15.86 11.42
N GLU A 140 -13.17 16.60 10.45
CA GLU A 140 -14.37 16.24 9.68
C GLU A 140 -14.17 15.00 8.80
N MET A 141 -12.93 14.70 8.41
CA MET A 141 -12.57 13.58 7.53
C MET A 141 -12.04 12.35 8.29
N VAL A 142 -11.74 12.47 9.58
CA VAL A 142 -11.13 11.39 10.39
C VAL A 142 -11.94 10.10 10.30
N SER A 143 -13.26 10.17 10.44
CA SER A 143 -14.13 8.98 10.37
C SER A 143 -14.08 8.25 9.03
N GLN A 144 -13.74 8.93 7.95
CA GLN A 144 -13.60 8.35 6.62
C GLN A 144 -12.19 7.77 6.39
N LEU A 145 -11.18 8.24 7.13
CA LEU A 145 -9.77 7.91 6.93
C LEU A 145 -9.21 6.97 8.02
N ILE A 146 -9.93 6.77 9.13
CA ILE A 146 -9.46 5.95 10.25
C ILE A 146 -9.17 4.50 9.81
N GLY A 147 -8.10 3.90 10.31
CA GLY A 147 -7.63 2.59 9.86
C GLY A 147 -6.84 2.62 8.55
N SER A 148 -6.58 3.80 7.96
CA SER A 148 -5.74 3.89 6.77
C SER A 148 -4.29 3.53 7.07
N VAL A 149 -3.67 2.85 6.11
CA VAL A 149 -2.25 2.53 6.10
C VAL A 149 -1.59 3.25 4.93
N ILE A 150 -0.60 4.08 5.23
CA ILE A 150 0.22 4.81 4.26
C ILE A 150 1.47 3.98 3.98
N ASP A 151 1.65 3.57 2.72
CA ASP A 151 2.85 2.91 2.22
C ASP A 151 3.58 3.80 1.21
N TYR A 152 4.83 3.47 0.85
CA TYR A 152 5.57 4.15 -0.21
C TYR A 152 5.98 3.12 -1.25
N VAL A 153 5.36 3.13 -2.43
CA VAL A 153 5.64 2.15 -3.49
C VAL A 153 6.74 2.68 -4.41
N GLU A 154 7.70 1.82 -4.76
CA GLU A 154 8.76 2.12 -5.72
C GLU A 154 8.60 1.22 -6.93
N GLY A 155 8.51 1.80 -8.12
CA GLY A 155 8.32 1.04 -9.34
C GLY A 155 8.77 1.78 -10.60
N HIS A 156 8.89 1.03 -11.68
CA HIS A 156 9.36 1.54 -12.97
C HIS A 156 8.40 2.57 -13.61
N HIS A 157 7.12 2.56 -13.19
CA HIS A 157 6.08 3.49 -13.63
C HIS A 157 5.91 4.70 -12.69
N GLY A 158 6.79 4.86 -11.70
CA GLY A 158 6.76 5.94 -10.73
C GLY A 158 6.84 5.42 -9.30
N SER A 159 7.45 6.22 -8.44
CA SER A 159 7.46 6.03 -6.99
C SER A 159 6.53 7.04 -6.32
N GLY A 160 5.98 6.68 -5.16
CA GLY A 160 5.16 7.60 -4.40
C GLY A 160 4.43 6.95 -3.23
N PHE A 161 3.93 7.82 -2.35
CA PHE A 161 3.09 7.38 -1.24
C PHE A 161 1.74 6.87 -1.75
N LYS A 162 1.25 5.79 -1.14
CA LYS A 162 -0.02 5.14 -1.44
C LYS A 162 -0.78 4.92 -0.16
N VAL A 163 -2.05 5.32 -0.16
CA VAL A 163 -2.95 5.15 0.98
C VAL A 163 -3.86 3.97 0.70
N SER A 164 -3.84 2.98 1.58
CA SER A 164 -4.84 1.93 1.63
C SER A 164 -5.79 2.18 2.77
N ASN A 165 -7.08 2.32 2.47
CA ASN A 165 -8.11 2.63 3.45
C ASN A 165 -9.15 1.50 3.46
N PRO A 166 -9.32 0.77 4.59
CA PRO A 166 -10.28 -0.32 4.69
C PRO A 166 -11.74 0.15 4.53
N ASN A 167 -12.03 1.43 4.77
CA ASN A 167 -13.36 2.01 4.62
C ASN A 167 -13.69 2.39 3.17
N THR A 168 -12.70 2.38 2.28
CA THR A 168 -12.93 2.69 0.86
C THR A 168 -13.25 1.42 0.09
N HIS A 169 -14.50 1.28 -0.36
CA HIS A 169 -14.86 0.23 -1.30
C HIS A 169 -14.24 0.55 -2.67
N SER A 170 -13.27 -0.26 -3.08
CA SER A 170 -12.80 -0.28 -4.47
C SER A 170 -13.95 -0.75 -5.36
N CYS A 171 -14.74 0.17 -5.92
CA CYS A 171 -15.60 -0.16 -7.05
C CYS A 171 -14.69 -0.47 -8.24
N GLY A 172 -14.29 -1.73 -8.35
CA GLY A 172 -13.65 -2.28 -9.54
C GLY A 172 -14.62 -2.26 -10.71
N CYS A 173 -14.75 -1.12 -11.38
CA CYS A 173 -15.34 -1.06 -12.73
C CYS A 173 -14.25 -1.43 -13.74
N GLY A 174 -13.84 -2.69 -13.72
CA GLY A 174 -13.10 -3.35 -14.79
C GLY A 174 -14.06 -4.23 -15.59
N LYS A 175 -15.02 -3.61 -16.28
CA LYS A 175 -15.72 -4.26 -17.40
C LYS A 175 -15.48 -3.44 -18.65
N SER A 176 -14.58 -3.91 -19.51
CA SER A 176 -14.67 -3.83 -20.97
C SER A 176 -13.73 -4.85 -21.56
#